data_AF-A0A813DV75-F1
#
_entry.id   AF-A0A813DV75-F1
#
_cell.length_a   1.000
_cell.length_b   1.000
_cell.length_c   1.000
_cell.angle_alpha   90.00
_cell.angle_beta   90.00
_cell.angle_gamma   90.00
#
_symmetry.space_group_name_H-M   'P 1'
#
loop_
_entity.id
_entity.type
_entity.pdbx_description
1 polymer ?
#
loop_
_entity_poly.entity_id
_entity_poly.type
_entity_poly.pdbx_seq_one_letter_code
_entity_poly.pdbx_strand_id
1 'polypeptide(L)'
;MHPDEATDSVVDAALAARRPFAVVPCCVFPRLFQERRLHAGVGVVGYTGLLRYLREEDARIRAVRLPFEGRNLVLFMTSAEALVASQVLCGLLFGLLGLFASPFLKRTSASA
;
A
#
# COMPACT_ATOMS: atom_id res chain seq x y z
N MET A 1 -2.61 -7.99 22.55
CA MET A 1 -2.91 -8.82 21.36
C MET A 1 -2.78 -7.92 20.14
N HIS A 2 -1.80 -8.18 19.28
CA HIS A 2 -1.65 -7.46 18.00
C HIS A 2 -2.45 -8.24 16.94
N PRO A 3 -3.38 -7.61 16.19
CA PRO A 3 -4.22 -8.28 15.19
C PRO A 3 -3.44 -8.50 13.87
N ASP A 4 -2.33 -9.22 13.94
CA ASP A 4 -1.39 -9.44 12.82
C ASP A 4 -2.07 -10.16 11.64
N GLU A 5 -3.06 -11.01 11.95
CA GLU A 5 -3.83 -11.79 10.98
C GLU A 5 -4.60 -10.90 9.99
N ALA A 6 -4.91 -9.65 10.36
CA ALA A 6 -5.63 -8.73 9.51
C ALA A 6 -4.73 -7.93 8.55
N THR A 7 -3.40 -8.11 8.60
CA THR A 7 -2.45 -7.30 7.80
C THR A 7 -2.78 -7.35 6.31
N ASP A 8 -3.01 -8.55 5.78
CA ASP A 8 -3.31 -8.75 4.35
C ASP A 8 -4.64 -8.08 4.00
N SER A 9 -5.69 -8.34 4.78
CA SER A 9 -7.01 -7.75 4.55
C SER A 9 -7.01 -6.23 4.60
N VAL A 10 -6.18 -5.62 5.46
CA VAL A 10 -6.02 -4.16 5.51
C VAL A 10 -5.36 -3.64 4.22
N VAL A 11 -4.31 -4.30 3.74
CA VAL A 11 -3.61 -3.93 2.52
C VAL A 11 -4.54 -4.10 1.30
N ASP A 12 -5.21 -5.25 1.19
CA ASP A 12 -6.15 -5.55 0.11
C ASP A 12 -7.29 -4.54 0.07
N ALA A 13 -7.92 -4.26 1.21
CA ALA A 13 -8.99 -3.28 1.31
C ALA A 13 -8.53 -1.87 0.92
N ALA A 14 -7.32 -1.46 1.34
CA ALA A 14 -6.78 -0.16 0.99
C ALA A 14 -6.48 -0.03 -0.50
N LEU A 15 -5.90 -1.07 -1.12
CA LEU A 15 -5.63 -1.12 -2.56
C LEU A 15 -6.94 -1.10 -3.36
N ALA A 16 -7.92 -1.93 -2.99
CA ALA A 16 -9.23 -1.98 -3.63
C ALA A 16 -9.99 -0.64 -3.52
N ALA A 17 -9.93 0.01 -2.36
CA ALA A 17 -10.56 1.30 -2.12
C ALA A 17 -9.73 2.50 -2.64
N ARG A 18 -8.53 2.26 -3.18
CA ARG A 18 -7.56 3.30 -3.59
C ARG A 18 -7.32 4.32 -2.48
N ARG A 19 -7.15 3.84 -1.25
CA ARG A 19 -6.88 4.67 -0.07
C ARG A 19 -5.42 4.56 0.35
N PRO A 20 -4.83 5.65 0.86
CA PRO A 20 -3.54 5.56 1.53
C PRO A 20 -3.64 4.63 2.74
N PHE A 21 -2.54 3.97 3.07
CA PHE A 21 -2.46 3.10 4.25
C PHE A 21 -1.05 3.08 4.82
N ALA A 22 -0.93 2.62 6.06
CA ALA A 22 0.34 2.30 6.70
C ALA A 22 0.12 1.12 7.64
N VAL A 23 0.96 0.08 7.52
CA VAL A 23 0.93 -1.12 8.37
C VAL A 23 2.35 -1.48 8.81
N VAL A 24 2.49 -2.03 10.01
CA VAL A 24 3.75 -2.59 10.50
C VAL A 24 3.58 -4.10 10.63
N PRO A 25 3.96 -4.89 9.61
CA PRO A 25 3.83 -6.34 9.68
C PRO A 25 4.76 -6.87 10.78
N CYS A 26 4.29 -7.78 11.64
CA CYS A 26 5.18 -8.50 12.56
C CYS A 26 5.14 -10.02 12.45
N CYS A 27 3.97 -10.66 12.47
CA CYS A 27 3.84 -12.12 12.46
C CYS A 27 3.48 -12.70 11.09
N VAL A 28 4.10 -13.82 10.72
CA VAL A 28 3.96 -14.44 9.38
C VAL A 28 2.91 -15.54 9.36
N PHE A 29 2.73 -16.28 10.46
CA PHE A 29 1.81 -17.42 10.59
C PHE A 29 1.76 -18.35 9.35
N PRO A 30 2.89 -18.96 8.93
CA PRO A 30 2.94 -19.74 7.69
C PRO A 30 2.04 -20.99 7.69
N ARG A 31 1.60 -21.45 8.87
CA ARG A 31 0.64 -22.56 8.99
C ARG A 31 -0.81 -22.09 8.82
N LEU A 32 -1.10 -20.82 9.07
CA LEU A 32 -2.42 -20.22 8.88
C LEU A 32 -2.58 -19.73 7.45
N PHE A 33 -1.56 -19.03 6.93
CA PHE A 33 -1.54 -18.45 5.58
C PHE A 33 -0.67 -19.29 4.62
N GLN A 34 -1.06 -20.54 4.44
CA GLN A 34 -0.32 -21.52 3.62
C GLN A 34 -0.41 -21.23 2.13
N GLU A 35 -1.34 -20.39 1.72
CA GLU A 35 -1.64 -19.95 0.35
C GLU A 35 -0.76 -18.80 -0.11
N ARG A 36 -0.12 -18.06 0.80
CA ARG A 36 0.77 -16.94 0.43
C ARG A 36 1.92 -17.41 -0.43
N ARG A 37 2.03 -16.85 -1.63
CA ARG A 37 3.11 -17.13 -2.58
C ARG A 37 3.68 -15.81 -3.09
N LEU A 38 5.00 -15.74 -3.18
CA LEU A 38 5.67 -14.72 -3.98
C LEU A 38 5.34 -14.95 -5.47
N HIS A 39 5.50 -13.93 -6.30
CA HIS A 39 5.33 -14.04 -7.77
C HIS A 39 6.19 -15.14 -8.39
N ALA A 40 7.33 -15.46 -7.78
CA ALA A 40 8.19 -16.58 -8.17
C ALA A 40 7.64 -17.98 -7.79
N GLY A 41 6.44 -18.07 -7.20
CA GLY A 41 5.81 -19.31 -6.74
C GLY A 41 6.32 -19.84 -5.39
N VAL A 42 7.20 -19.09 -4.71
CA VAL A 42 7.81 -19.50 -3.44
C VAL A 42 6.88 -19.18 -2.25
N GLY A 43 6.71 -20.13 -1.33
CA GLY A 43 5.91 -19.95 -0.11
C GLY A 43 6.48 -18.93 0.86
N VAL A 44 5.59 -18.19 1.54
CA VAL A 44 5.96 -17.13 2.49
C VAL A 44 6.08 -17.69 3.91
N VAL A 45 7.31 -18.03 4.32
CA VAL A 45 7.57 -18.68 5.63
C VAL A 45 8.30 -17.79 6.64
N GLY A 46 8.83 -16.65 6.21
CA GLY A 46 9.66 -15.78 7.04
C GLY A 46 9.30 -14.31 6.90
N TYR A 47 9.81 -13.50 7.83
CA TYR A 47 9.49 -12.07 7.89
C TYR A 47 9.88 -11.31 6.62
N THR A 48 11.08 -11.57 6.11
CA THR A 48 11.53 -10.99 4.84
C THR A 48 10.66 -11.41 3.66
N GLY A 49 10.17 -12.65 3.67
CA GLY A 49 9.19 -13.15 2.72
C GLY A 49 7.87 -12.41 2.80
N LEU A 50 7.36 -12.16 4.03
CA LEU A 50 6.11 -11.41 4.24
C LEU A 50 6.23 -9.98 3.73
N LEU A 51 7.33 -9.29 4.02
CA LEU A 51 7.57 -7.94 3.52
C LEU A 51 7.65 -7.90 2.00
N ARG A 52 8.26 -8.92 1.38
CA ARG A 52 8.35 -9.03 -0.07
C ARG A 52 6.99 -9.31 -0.68
N TYR A 53 6.24 -10.26 -0.12
CA TYR A 53 4.89 -10.62 -0.53
C TYR A 53 3.97 -9.40 -0.57
N LEU A 54 3.87 -8.64 0.53
CA LEU A 54 3.02 -7.44 0.60
C LEU A 54 3.46 -6.33 -0.37
N ARG A 55 4.75 -6.23 -0.72
CA ARG A 55 5.24 -5.26 -1.70
C ARG A 55 5.05 -5.71 -3.14
N GLU A 56 4.87 -7.01 -3.37
CA GLU A 56 4.59 -7.58 -4.69
C GLU A 56 3.12 -7.37 -5.10
N GLU A 57 2.22 -7.09 -4.15
CA GLU A 57 0.81 -6.73 -4.41
C GLU A 57 0.67 -5.42 -5.21
N ASP A 58 1.51 -4.41 -4.94
CA ASP A 58 1.51 -3.16 -5.69
C ASP A 58 2.88 -2.46 -5.66
N ALA A 59 3.40 -2.12 -6.84
CA ALA A 59 4.71 -1.48 -7.00
C ALA A 59 4.84 -0.10 -6.33
N ARG A 60 3.71 0.55 -6.00
CA ARG A 60 3.66 1.84 -5.29
C ARG A 60 3.87 1.70 -3.79
N ILE A 61 3.84 0.49 -3.23
CA ILE A 61 4.03 0.26 -1.80
C ILE A 61 5.48 0.52 -1.40
N ARG A 62 5.64 1.43 -0.44
CA ARG A 62 6.94 1.88 0.08
C ARG A 62 7.20 1.28 1.46
N ALA A 63 8.47 1.28 1.84
CA ALA A 63 8.94 0.79 3.12
C ALA A 63 9.83 1.85 3.80
N VAL A 64 9.64 2.08 5.09
CA VAL A 64 10.57 2.87 5.91
C VAL A 64 10.76 2.21 7.27
N ARG A 65 11.94 2.39 7.87
CA ARG A 65 12.23 1.93 9.23
C ARG A 65 11.91 3.03 10.22
N LEU A 66 11.11 2.71 11.22
CA LEU A 66 10.74 3.59 12.32
C LEU A 66 11.75 3.49 13.48
N PRO A 67 11.97 4.56 14.25
CA PRO A 67 12.99 4.61 15.30
C PRO A 67 12.50 3.97 16.61
N PHE A 68 12.07 2.70 16.56
CA PHE A 68 11.72 1.92 17.75
C PHE A 68 12.18 0.46 17.63
N GLU A 69 12.23 -0.24 18.76
CA GLU A 69 12.74 -1.62 18.84
C GLU A 69 11.76 -2.69 18.33
N GLY A 70 12.29 -3.85 17.94
CA GLY A 70 11.48 -4.96 17.43
C GLY A 70 11.12 -4.81 15.95
N ARG A 71 9.88 -5.14 15.59
CA ARG A 71 9.40 -5.06 14.20
C ARG A 71 9.02 -3.61 13.89
N ASN A 72 9.92 -2.93 13.20
CA ASN A 72 9.86 -1.48 13.01
C ASN A 72 9.86 -1.05 11.53
N LEU A 73 9.59 -1.97 10.62
CA LEU A 73 9.49 -1.65 9.20
C LEU A 73 8.01 -1.44 8.86
N VAL A 74 7.65 -0.20 8.52
CA VAL A 74 6.31 0.16 8.07
C VAL A 74 6.23 0.06 6.56
N LEU A 75 5.20 -0.62 6.07
CA LEU A 75 4.79 -0.60 4.67
C LEU A 75 3.65 0.40 4.52
N PHE A 76 3.76 1.28 3.52
CA PHE A 76 2.79 2.36 3.36
C PHE A 76 2.61 2.77 1.90
N MET A 77 1.47 3.41 1.63
CA MET A 77 1.17 4.09 0.37
C MET A 77 0.54 5.45 0.68
N THR A 78 1.02 6.49 0.01
CA THR A 78 0.51 7.87 0.18
C THR A 78 -0.72 8.13 -0.68
N SER A 79 -1.46 9.20 -0.36
CA SER A 79 -2.64 9.59 -1.16
C SER A 79 -2.28 9.92 -2.61
N ALA A 80 -1.10 10.52 -2.83
CA ALA A 80 -0.62 10.82 -4.17
C ALA A 80 -0.47 9.53 -4.99
N GLU A 81 0.18 8.52 -4.41
CA GLU A 81 0.37 7.20 -5.03
C GLU A 81 -0.95 6.45 -5.21
N ALA A 82 -1.86 6.48 -4.23
CA ALA A 82 -3.14 5.78 -4.28
C ALA A 82 -4.08 6.31 -5.39
N LEU A 83 -4.04 7.62 -5.66
CA LEU A 83 -4.97 8.30 -6.58
C LEU A 83 -4.51 8.38 -8.05
N VAL A 84 -3.25 8.05 -8.37
CA VAL A 84 -2.68 8.21 -9.74
C VAL A 84 -3.54 7.52 -10.81
N ALA A 85 -4.09 6.33 -10.52
CA ALA A 85 -4.95 5.61 -11.47
C ALA A 85 -6.28 6.33 -11.76
N SER A 86 -6.82 7.08 -10.79
CA SER A 86 -8.06 7.83 -10.97
C SER A 86 -7.84 9.13 -11.75
N GLN A 87 -6.65 9.74 -11.63
CA GLN A 87 -6.33 11.00 -12.30
C GLN A 87 -6.01 10.84 -13.78
N VAL A 88 -5.40 9.71 -14.20
CA VAL A 88 -5.16 9.43 -15.63
C VAL A 88 -6.48 9.20 -16.36
N LEU A 89 -7.41 8.45 -15.78
CA LEU A 89 -8.74 8.22 -16.37
C LEU A 89 -9.55 9.52 -16.46
N CYS A 90 -9.49 10.33 -15.40
CA CYS A 90 -10.11 11.65 -15.36
C CYS A 90 -9.48 12.59 -16.41
N GLY A 91 -8.14 12.70 -16.44
CA GLY A 91 -7.42 13.54 -17.41
C GLY A 91 -7.63 13.15 -18.87
N LEU A 92 -7.77 11.86 -19.17
CA LEU A 92 -8.12 11.39 -20.51
C LEU A 92 -9.57 11.71 -20.88
N LEU A 93 -10.52 11.57 -19.94
CA LEU A 93 -11.92 11.97 -20.15
C LEU A 93 -12.07 13.50 -20.34
N PHE A 94 -11.38 14.29 -19.49
CA PHE A 94 -11.40 15.75 -19.56
C PHE A 94 -10.63 16.29 -20.77
N GLY A 95 -9.56 15.60 -21.20
CA GLY A 95 -8.81 15.93 -22.42
C GLY A 95 -9.60 15.70 -23.72
N LEU A 96 -10.49 14.70 -23.74
CA LEU A 96 -11.41 14.44 -24.86
C LEU A 96 -12.61 15.41 -24.90
N LEU A 97 -13.02 15.96 -23.74
CA LEU A 97 -14.17 16.86 -23.63
C LEU A 97 -13.82 18.36 -23.61
N GLY A 98 -12.54 18.74 -23.61
CA GLY A 98 -12.12 20.14 -23.73
C GLY A 98 -12.46 21.05 -22.54
N LEU A 99 -12.90 20.51 -21.40
CA LEU A 99 -13.13 21.31 -20.18
C LEU A 99 -11.86 21.36 -19.31
N PHE A 100 -10.97 22.30 -19.62
CA PHE A 100 -9.90 22.71 -18.72
C PHE A 100 -10.46 23.55 -17.56
N ALA A 101 -10.89 22.90 -16.48
CA ALA A 101 -11.06 23.54 -15.18
C ALA A 101 -10.97 22.51 -14.05
N SER A 102 -9.75 22.20 -13.61
CA SER A 102 -9.53 21.52 -12.33
C SER A 102 -9.24 22.56 -11.24
N PRO A 103 -10.14 22.81 -10.27
CA PRO A 103 -9.80 23.62 -9.10
C PRO A 103 -9.29 22.79 -7.90
N PHE A 104 -9.15 21.46 -8.01
CA PHE A 104 -9.01 20.61 -6.82
C PHE A 104 -7.57 20.33 -6.33
N LEU A 105 -6.55 21.05 -6.83
CA LEU A 105 -5.16 20.90 -6.39
C LEU A 105 -4.57 22.13 -5.70
N LYS A 106 -5.36 22.81 -4.87
CA LYS A 106 -4.84 23.74 -3.85
C LYS A 106 -5.24 23.31 -2.45
N ARG A 107 -4.55 22.32 -1.91
CA ARG A 107 -4.27 22.27 -0.47
C ARG A 107 -2.80 21.94 -0.26
N THR A 108 -1.98 22.96 -0.46
CA THR A 108 -0.67 23.10 0.16
C THR A 108 -0.84 23.22 1.68
N SER A 109 -0.09 22.42 2.43
CA SER A 109 0.56 22.80 3.69
C SER A 109 1.78 21.89 3.79
N ALA A 110 3.06 22.31 3.77
CA ALA A 110 3.69 23.57 4.16
C ALA A 110 3.24 24.06 5.55
N SER A 111 3.86 23.49 6.58
CA SER A 111 4.07 23.98 7.97
C SER A 111 4.60 22.77 8.76
N ALA A 112 5.72 22.78 9.47
CA ALA A 112 6.76 23.76 9.75
C ALA A 112 8.05 22.97 10.08
#